data_AF-K9FYB6-F1
#
_entry.id   AF-K9FYB6-F1
#
_cell.length_a   1.000
_cell.length_b   1.000
_cell.length_c   1.000
_cell.angle_alpha   90.00
_cell.angle_beta   90.00
_cell.angle_gamma   90.00
#
_symmetry.space_group_name_H-M   'P 1'
#
loop_
_entity.id
_entity.type
_entity.pdbx_description
1 polymer ?
#
loop_
_entity_poly.entity_id
_entity_poly.type
_entity_poly.pdbx_seq_one_letter_code
_entity_poly.pdbx_strand_id
1 'polypeptide(L)'
;MTMQSAAILEKEVHDLRSENEKKKQKKTRSRKQIPATEGLSVQEATALIVQPEEVIEPPRPQVRAHREAPLLPRTRALPKCGACGNQGHRRDACPDRPRI
;
A
#
# COMPACT_ATOMS: atom_id res chain seq x y z
N MET A 1 46.16 24.12 11.58
CA MET A 1 45.15 23.19 12.17
C MET A 1 43.82 23.87 12.54
N THR A 2 43.70 25.21 12.50
CA THR A 2 42.51 25.94 12.97
C THR A 2 41.46 26.25 11.89
N MET A 3 41.89 26.42 10.63
CA MET A 3 40.99 26.73 9.50
C MET A 3 40.07 25.56 9.14
N GLN A 4 40.60 24.32 9.20
CA GLN A 4 39.82 23.12 8.89
C GLN A 4 38.78 22.82 9.96
N SER A 5 39.10 23.02 11.24
CA SER A 5 38.13 22.90 12.33
C SER A 5 37.00 23.92 12.23
N ALA A 6 37.30 25.16 11.81
CA ALA A 6 36.26 26.18 11.63
C ALA A 6 35.28 25.80 10.52
N ALA A 7 35.77 25.33 9.37
CA ALA A 7 34.92 24.88 8.26
C ALA A 7 34.05 23.67 8.62
N ILE A 8 34.58 22.73 9.41
CA ILE A 8 33.81 21.58 9.91
C ILE A 8 32.68 22.04 10.84
N LEU A 9 32.98 22.93 11.78
CA LEU A 9 31.99 23.47 12.72
C LEU A 9 30.90 24.26 12.02
N GLU A 10 31.23 25.07 11.01
CA GLU A 10 30.25 25.82 10.23
C GLU A 10 29.27 24.87 9.51
N LYS A 11 29.78 23.78 8.94
CA LYS A 11 28.96 22.76 8.30
C LYS A 11 28.06 22.05 9.30
N GLU A 12 28.59 21.63 10.45
CA GLU A 12 27.81 20.97 11.50
C GLU A 12 26.70 21.88 12.03
N VAL A 13 27.00 23.16 12.27
CA VAL A 13 25.99 24.14 12.71
C VAL A 13 24.91 24.34 11.65
N HIS A 14 25.29 24.42 10.38
CA HIS A 14 24.34 24.51 9.27
C HIS A 14 23.42 23.27 9.21
N ASP A 15 24.01 22.08 9.27
CA ASP A 15 23.29 20.82 9.17
C ASP A 15 22.31 20.66 10.34
N LEU A 16 22.76 20.95 11.57
CA LEU A 16 21.91 20.94 12.77
C LEU A 16 20.73 21.92 12.67
N ARG A 17 20.96 23.14 12.16
CA ARG A 17 19.89 24.12 11.95
C ARG A 17 18.88 23.62 10.93
N SER A 18 19.34 23.06 9.81
CA SER A 18 18.49 22.53 8.75
C SER A 18 17.62 21.37 9.25
N GLU A 19 18.17 20.47 10.06
CA GLU A 19 17.42 19.36 10.65
C GLU A 19 16.37 19.86 11.64
N ASN A 20 16.73 20.84 12.47
CA ASN A 20 15.81 21.41 13.45
C ASN A 20 14.62 22.07 12.76
N GLU A 21 14.86 22.80 11.68
CA GLU A 21 13.81 23.42 10.88
C GLU A 21 12.89 22.38 10.25
N LYS A 22 13.43 21.32 9.64
CA LYS A 22 12.65 20.19 9.12
C LYS A 22 11.78 19.54 10.21
N LYS A 23 12.34 19.32 11.40
CA LYS A 23 11.60 18.78 12.56
C LYS A 23 10.48 19.71 13.00
N LYS A 24 10.71 21.02 13.05
CA LYS A 24 9.68 22.03 13.35
C LYS A 24 8.57 22.03 12.30
N GLN A 25 8.92 22.08 11.01
CA GLN A 25 7.95 22.03 9.91
C GLN A 25 7.10 20.75 9.97
N LYS A 26 7.72 19.59 10.21
CA LYS A 26 7.02 18.30 10.34
C LYS A 26 6.09 18.29 11.55
N LYS A 27 6.53 18.80 12.71
CA LYS A 27 5.69 18.91 13.91
C LYS A 27 4.49 19.82 13.65
N THR A 28 4.69 20.96 13.00
CA THR A 28 3.60 21.86 12.61
C THR A 28 2.64 21.18 11.65
N ARG A 29 3.13 20.51 10.60
CA ARG A 29 2.27 19.75 9.65
C ARG A 29 1.49 18.64 10.34
N SER A 30 2.12 17.89 11.25
CA SER A 30 1.45 16.82 12.00
C SER A 30 0.40 17.33 12.97
N ARG A 31 0.57 18.55 13.51
CA ARG A 31 -0.39 19.17 14.44
C ARG A 31 -1.47 19.98 13.74
N LYS A 32 -1.35 20.23 12.43
CA LYS A 32 -2.45 20.75 11.63
C LYS A 32 -3.52 19.66 11.60
N GLN A 33 -4.53 19.82 12.45
CA GLN A 33 -5.76 19.06 12.32
C GLN A 33 -6.33 19.38 10.93
N ILE A 34 -6.66 18.33 10.17
CA ILE A 34 -7.44 18.49 8.95
C ILE A 34 -8.80 19.02 9.42
N PRO A 35 -9.23 20.22 9.01
CA PRO A 35 -10.55 20.71 9.38
C PRO A 35 -11.56 19.69 8.85
N ALA A 36 -12.35 19.11 9.75
CA ALA A 36 -13.38 18.14 9.40
C ALA A 36 -14.57 18.90 8.79
N THR A 37 -14.40 19.39 7.56
CA THR A 37 -15.48 20.05 6.83
C THR A 37 -16.41 19.06 6.17
N GLU A 38 -15.93 17.84 5.88
CA GLU A 38 -16.69 16.80 5.17
C GLU A 38 -16.41 15.44 5.83
N GLY A 39 -17.29 15.01 6.73
CA GLY A 39 -17.21 13.71 7.39
C GLY A 39 -18.28 13.55 8.47
N LEU A 40 -18.75 12.31 8.66
CA LEU A 40 -19.68 12.00 9.74
C LEU A 40 -18.96 12.11 11.08
N SER A 41 -19.59 12.79 12.03
CA SER A 41 -19.16 12.75 13.42
C SER A 41 -19.22 11.32 13.95
N VAL A 42 -18.43 11.02 14.97
CA VAL A 42 -18.43 9.70 15.63
C VAL A 42 -19.84 9.32 16.10
N GLN A 43 -20.63 10.31 16.55
CA GLN A 43 -22.01 10.09 16.98
C GLN A 43 -22.95 9.77 15.81
N GLU A 44 -22.86 10.51 14.70
CA GLU A 44 -23.64 10.23 13.49
C GLU A 44 -23.31 8.85 12.91
N ALA A 45 -22.03 8.48 12.84
CA ALA A 45 -21.61 7.16 12.40
C ALA A 45 -22.14 6.04 13.31
N THR A 46 -22.13 6.27 14.63
CA THR A 46 -22.66 5.30 15.60
C THR A 46 -24.18 5.14 15.45
N ALA A 47 -24.90 6.23 15.21
CA ALA A 47 -26.35 6.20 14.99
C ALA A 47 -26.74 5.45 13.70
N LEU A 48 -25.93 5.53 12.65
CA LEU A 48 -26.15 4.75 11.42
C LEU A 48 -25.90 3.24 11.64
N ILE A 49 -24.93 2.87 12.46
CA ILE A 49 -24.64 1.46 12.77
C ILE A 49 -25.76 0.82 13.61
N VAL A 50 -26.39 1.59 14.49
CA VAL A 50 -27.43 1.09 15.41
C VAL A 50 -28.80 1.01 14.75
N GLN A 51 -29.05 1.73 13.66
CA GLN A 51 -30.31 1.63 12.94
C GLN A 51 -30.45 0.23 12.31
N PRO A 52 -31.43 -0.60 12.73
CA PRO A 52 -31.70 -1.85 12.05
C PRO A 52 -32.25 -1.50 10.67
N GLU A 53 -31.44 -1.72 9.63
CA GLU A 53 -31.94 -1.73 8.27
C GLU A 53 -32.98 -2.86 8.18
N GLU A 54 -34.22 -2.54 7.84
CA GLU A 54 -35.25 -3.56 7.60
C GLU A 54 -34.82 -4.37 6.37
N VAL A 55 -34.02 -5.40 6.60
CA VAL A 55 -33.63 -6.37 5.60
C VAL A 55 -34.88 -7.20 5.29
N ILE A 56 -35.66 -6.76 4.31
CA ILE A 56 -36.60 -7.63 3.63
C ILE A 56 -35.75 -8.66 2.90
N GLU A 57 -35.55 -9.82 3.52
CA GLU A 57 -34.77 -10.89 2.93
C GLU A 57 -35.55 -11.45 1.72
N PRO A 58 -35.07 -11.28 0.47
CA PRO A 58 -35.68 -11.96 -0.66
C PRO A 58 -35.52 -13.48 -0.48
N PRO A 59 -36.40 -14.30 -1.08
CA PRO A 59 -36.33 -15.75 -0.96
C PRO A 59 -34.92 -16.22 -1.32
N ARG A 60 -34.21 -16.83 -0.35
CA ARG A 60 -32.84 -17.28 -0.56
C ARG A 60 -32.83 -18.27 -1.73
N PRO A 61 -32.08 -18.00 -2.82
CA PRO A 61 -31.95 -19.00 -3.87
C PRO A 61 -31.32 -20.25 -3.24
N GLN A 62 -31.94 -21.40 -3.51
CA GLN A 62 -31.47 -22.69 -3.01
C GLN A 62 -30.03 -22.89 -3.48
N VAL A 63 -29.09 -22.70 -2.56
CA VAL A 63 -27.67 -22.87 -2.83
C VAL A 63 -27.50 -24.36 -3.08
N ARG A 64 -27.29 -24.76 -4.34
CA ARG A 64 -26.88 -26.13 -4.65
C ARG A 64 -25.67 -26.41 -3.77
N ALA A 65 -25.72 -27.47 -2.98
CA ALA A 65 -24.64 -27.84 -2.07
C ALA A 65 -23.31 -27.80 -2.82
N HIS A 66 -22.57 -26.70 -2.66
CA HIS A 66 -21.23 -26.58 -3.18
C HIS A 66 -20.46 -27.56 -2.32
N ARG A 67 -20.11 -28.73 -2.88
CA ARG A 67 -19.09 -29.58 -2.29
C ARG A 67 -17.91 -28.67 -2.02
N GLU A 68 -17.60 -28.46 -0.75
CA GLU A 68 -16.41 -27.74 -0.34
C GLU A 68 -15.23 -28.45 -0.98
N ALA A 69 -14.67 -27.83 -2.01
CA ALA A 69 -13.40 -28.28 -2.55
C ALA A 69 -12.38 -28.15 -1.41
N PRO A 70 -11.53 -29.16 -1.18
CA PRO A 70 -10.51 -29.09 -0.14
C PRO A 70 -9.75 -27.76 -0.25
N LEU A 71 -9.47 -27.13 0.89
CA LEU A 71 -8.71 -25.87 1.03
C LEU A 71 -7.23 -26.08 0.65
N LEU A 72 -6.98 -26.56 -0.56
CA LEU A 72 -5.64 -26.73 -1.09
C LEU A 72 -5.04 -25.35 -1.34
N PRO A 73 -3.76 -25.15 -0.97
CA PRO A 73 -3.07 -23.92 -1.30
C PRO A 73 -3.14 -23.72 -2.81
N ARG A 74 -3.55 -22.52 -3.24
CA ARG A 74 -3.63 -22.16 -4.65
C ARG A 74 -2.25 -22.27 -5.27
N THR A 75 -2.02 -23.31 -6.05
CA THR A 75 -0.73 -23.52 -6.72
C THR A 75 -0.52 -22.43 -7.76
N ARG A 76 0.60 -21.71 -7.67
CA ARG A 76 0.96 -20.74 -8.71
C ARG A 76 1.15 -21.46 -10.03
N ALA A 77 0.64 -20.86 -11.11
CA ALA A 77 0.95 -21.32 -12.46
C ALA A 77 2.46 -21.27 -12.69
N LEU A 78 2.99 -22.26 -13.42
CA LEU A 78 4.39 -22.28 -13.81
C LEU A 78 4.75 -21.06 -14.67
N PRO A 79 5.98 -20.55 -14.57
CA PRO A 79 6.42 -19.40 -15.36
C PRO A 79 6.38 -19.73 -16.85
N LYS A 80 5.82 -18.81 -17.63
CA LYS A 80 5.81 -18.86 -19.10
C LYS A 80 7.01 -18.11 -19.66
N CYS A 81 7.51 -18.55 -20.82
CA CYS A 81 8.54 -17.85 -21.55
C CYS A 81 8.06 -16.45 -21.95
N GLY A 82 8.86 -15.41 -21.66
CA GLY A 82 8.49 -14.04 -21.99
C GLY A 82 8.57 -13.70 -23.50
N ALA A 83 9.12 -14.57 -24.34
CA ALA A 83 9.15 -14.38 -25.80
C ALA A 83 7.97 -15.07 -26.50
N CYS A 84 7.75 -16.37 -26.27
CA CYS A 84 6.70 -17.14 -26.96
C CYS A 84 5.50 -17.54 -26.09
N GLY A 85 5.51 -17.28 -24.77
CA GLY A 85 4.39 -17.60 -23.87
C GLY A 85 4.24 -19.08 -23.49
N ASN A 86 5.07 -19.97 -24.03
CA ASN A 86 5.07 -21.40 -23.70
C ASN A 86 5.79 -21.69 -22.37
N GLN A 87 5.36 -22.73 -21.66
CA GLN A 87 6.06 -23.23 -20.46
C GLN A 87 7.25 -24.11 -20.83
N GLY A 88 8.19 -24.31 -19.91
CA GLY A 88 9.28 -25.29 -20.06
C GLY A 88 10.63 -24.71 -20.50
N HIS A 89 10.72 -23.44 -20.87
CA HIS A 89 12.00 -22.80 -21.19
C HIS A 89 12.02 -21.32 -20.80
N ARG A 90 13.23 -20.79 -20.60
CA ARG A 90 13.47 -19.35 -20.37
C ARG A 90 13.62 -18.60 -21.69
N ARG A 91 13.44 -17.28 -21.67
CA ARG A 91 13.57 -16.42 -22.85
C ARG A 91 14.91 -16.61 -23.58
N ASP A 92 15.99 -16.90 -22.85
CA ASP A 92 17.34 -17.08 -23.42
C ASP A 92 17.49 -18.35 -24.26
N ALA A 93 16.70 -19.39 -23.97
CA ALA A 93 16.66 -20.66 -24.70
C ALA A 93 15.41 -20.78 -25.58
N CYS A 94 14.74 -19.65 -25.87
CA CYS A 94 13.51 -19.66 -26.66
C CYS A 94 13.82 -19.88 -28.15
N PRO A 95 13.17 -20.86 -28.81
CA PRO A 95 13.35 -21.08 -30.24
C PRO A 95 12.87 -19.89 -31.08
N ASP A 96 11.84 -19.17 -30.59
CA ASP A 96 11.28 -17.98 -31.21
C ASP A 96 11.95 -16.68 -30.72
N ARG A 97 13.15 -16.75 -30.12
CA ARG A 97 13.86 -15.56 -29.66
C ARG A 97 14.21 -14.69 -30.87
N PRO A 98 13.72 -13.44 -30.96
CA PRO A 98 14.14 -12.54 -32.03
C PRO A 98 15.65 -12.31 -31.90
N ARG A 99 16.40 -12.71 -32.93
CA ARG A 99 17.83 -12.40 -33.06
C ARG A 99 17.92 -10.95 -33.53
N ILE A 100 18.09 -10.04 -32.57
CA ILE A 100 18.54 -8.66 -32.82
C ILE A 100 20.07 -8.69 -32.82
#